data_AF-A0AAV4A7A8-F1
#
_entry.id   AF-A0AAV4A7A8-F1
#
_cell.length_a   1.000
_cell.length_b   1.000
_cell.length_c   1.000
_cell.angle_alpha   90.00
_cell.angle_beta   90.00
_cell.angle_gamma   90.00
#
_symmetry.space_group_name_H-M   'P 1'
#
loop_
_entity.id
_entity.type
_entity.pdbx_description
1 polymer ?
#
loop_
_entity_poly.entity_id
_entity_poly.type
_entity_poly.pdbx_seq_one_letter_code
_entity_poly.pdbx_strand_id
1 'polypeptide(L)'
;MVIEVILKAAEGKAFMDDTTVICSNEYETRRMLTCLDLFMSWCRMEFKPKKSRSLSIRKGKVDETTTFTVAEQQIPTVSKKNQSRASEDGMIPL
;
A
#
# COMPACT_ATOMS: atom_id res chain seq x y z
N MET A 1 -8.94 0.24 -11.70
CA MET A 1 -7.97 -0.29 -10.71
C MET A 1 -8.20 0.42 -9.40
N VAL A 2 -8.16 -0.31 -8.29
CA VAL A 2 -8.37 0.22 -6.95
C VAL A 2 -7.12 -0.09 -6.14
N ILE A 3 -6.51 0.91 -5.52
CA ILE A 3 -5.40 0.72 -4.60
C ILE A 3 -5.75 1.42 -3.29
N GLU A 4 -5.72 0.66 -2.22
CA GLU A 4 -5.75 1.17 -0.86
C GLU A 4 -4.31 1.28 -0.37
N VAL A 5 -3.90 2.49 -0.02
CA VAL A 5 -2.58 2.78 0.53
C VAL A 5 -2.69 3.23 1.99
N ILE A 6 -1.86 2.62 2.83
CA ILE A 6 -1.74 3.00 4.24
C ILE A 6 -0.55 3.92 4.41
N LEU A 7 -0.77 5.03 5.12
CA LEU A 7 0.22 6.08 5.35
C LEU A 7 0.51 6.24 6.84
N LYS A 8 1.77 6.49 7.20
CA LYS A 8 2.20 6.73 8.57
C LYS A 8 3.09 7.97 8.64
N ALA A 9 2.91 8.83 9.63
CA ALA A 9 3.86 9.89 9.91
C ALA A 9 5.26 9.32 10.29
N ALA A 10 6.33 9.98 9.84
CA ALA A 10 7.71 9.56 10.09
C ALA A 10 8.07 9.49 11.59
N GLU A 11 7.52 10.37 12.43
CA GLU A 11 7.92 10.54 13.84
C GLU A 11 6.84 10.13 14.87
N GLY A 12 5.82 9.38 14.45
CA GLY A 12 4.97 8.61 15.37
C GLY A 12 3.59 9.19 15.73
N LYS A 13 2.69 8.24 16.05
CA LYS A 13 1.31 8.34 16.57
C LYS A 13 0.18 8.92 15.70
N ALA A 14 0.44 9.55 14.56
CA ALA A 14 -0.61 9.87 13.59
C ALA A 14 -0.60 8.88 12.40
N PHE A 15 -1.61 8.02 12.33
CA PHE A 15 -1.95 7.25 11.13
C PHE A 15 -2.98 8.07 10.33
N MET A 16 -2.76 8.24 9.04
CA MET A 16 -3.90 8.36 8.13
C MET A 16 -4.30 6.92 7.84
N ASP A 17 -5.47 6.49 8.32
CA ASP A 17 -5.78 5.06 8.39
C ASP A 17 -5.77 4.43 7.00
N ASP A 18 -6.57 4.88 6.04
CA ASP A 18 -6.58 4.31 4.69
C ASP A 18 -6.88 5.38 3.63
N THR A 19 -6.09 5.44 2.56
CA THR A 19 -6.41 6.25 1.36
C THR A 19 -6.71 5.32 0.18
N THR A 20 -7.89 5.43 -0.40
CA THR A 20 -8.26 4.66 -1.60
C THR A 20 -8.10 5.51 -2.86
N VAL A 21 -7.35 4.98 -3.82
CA VAL A 21 -7.12 5.57 -5.14
C VAL A 21 -7.77 4.68 -6.19
N ILE A 22 -8.60 5.28 -7.05
CA ILE A 22 -9.22 4.60 -8.18
C ILE A 22 -8.70 5.25 -9.47
N CYS A 23 -8.11 4.46 -10.36
CA CYS A 23 -7.71 4.93 -11.69
C CYS A 23 -8.24 4.01 -12.78
N SER A 24 -8.32 4.54 -14.00
CA SER A 24 -8.94 3.85 -15.13
C SER A 24 -8.05 2.75 -15.70
N ASN A 25 -6.72 2.94 -15.65
CA ASN A 25 -5.75 2.02 -16.24
C ASN A 25 -4.43 1.97 -15.44
N GLU A 26 -3.57 1.03 -15.81
CA GLU A 26 -2.31 0.74 -15.12
C GLU A 26 -1.34 1.91 -15.13
N TYR A 27 -1.25 2.61 -16.26
CA TYR A 27 -0.32 3.72 -16.44
C TYR A 27 -0.66 4.89 -15.53
N GLU A 28 -1.95 5.27 -15.47
CA GLU A 28 -2.46 6.29 -14.55
C GLU A 28 -2.20 5.91 -13.09
N THR A 29 -2.46 4.64 -12.73
CA THR A 29 -2.20 4.17 -11.37
C THR A 29 -0.72 4.27 -11.00
N ARG A 30 0.20 3.86 -11.87
CA ARG A 30 1.65 3.98 -11.62
C ARG A 30 2.06 5.44 -11.45
N ARG A 31 1.60 6.34 -12.33
CA ARG A 31 1.89 7.78 -12.21
C ARG A 31 1.34 8.37 -10.93
N MET A 32 0.12 8.01 -10.55
CA MET A 32 -0.51 8.47 -9.32
C MET A 32 0.29 8.02 -8.08
N LEU A 33 0.73 6.76 -8.04
CA LEU A 33 1.59 6.27 -6.95
C LEU A 33 2.92 7.04 -6.86
N THR A 34 3.57 7.33 -8.00
CA THR A 34 4.79 8.15 -8.01
C THR A 34 4.54 9.57 -7.50
N CYS A 35 3.45 10.21 -7.93
CA CYS A 35 3.09 11.54 -7.44
C CYS A 35 2.78 11.54 -5.94
N LEU A 36 2.07 10.52 -5.45
CA LEU A 36 1.78 10.37 -4.03
C LEU A 36 3.05 10.11 -3.23
N ASP A 37 3.99 9.31 -3.72
CA ASP A 37 5.29 9.09 -3.05
C ASP A 37 6.06 10.39 -2.84
N LEU A 38 6.13 11.22 -3.90
CA LEU A 38 6.74 12.54 -3.81
C LEU A 38 6.00 13.45 -2.83
N PHE A 39 4.66 13.51 -2.90
CA PHE A 39 3.86 14.36 -2.01
C PHE A 39 4.00 13.95 -0.54
N MET A 40 3.94 12.64 -0.26
CA MET A 40 4.10 12.11 1.10
C MET A 40 5.49 12.39 1.65
N SER A 41 6.53 12.36 0.81
CA SER A 41 7.88 12.76 1.22
C SER A 41 7.93 14.21 1.73
N TRP A 42 7.20 15.14 1.10
CA TRP A 42 7.09 16.52 1.56
C TRP A 42 6.31 16.65 2.87
N CYS A 43 5.27 15.82 3.04
CA CYS A 43 4.48 15.76 4.26
C CYS A 43 5.20 15.02 5.41
N ARG A 44 6.42 14.51 5.21
CA ARG A 44 7.14 13.65 6.17
C ARG A 44 6.29 12.43 6.56
N MET A 45 5.57 11.89 5.59
CA MET A 45 4.77 10.68 5.69
C MET A 45 5.40 9.55 4.88
N GLU A 46 5.17 8.32 5.31
CA GLU A 46 5.68 7.11 4.68
C GLU A 46 4.54 6.16 4.34
N PHE A 47 4.66 5.48 3.21
CA PHE A 47 3.81 4.34 2.90
C PHE A 47 4.08 3.17 3.84
N LYS A 48 3.05 2.34 4.05
CA LYS A 48 3.17 0.98 4.58
C LYS A 48 2.75 -0.04 3.51
N PRO A 49 3.59 -0.29 2.48
CA PRO A 49 3.23 -1.09 1.31
C PRO A 49 2.71 -2.49 1.65
N LYS A 50 3.27 -3.13 2.69
CA LYS A 50 2.84 -4.46 3.16
C LYS A 50 1.44 -4.48 3.78
N LYS A 51 0.98 -3.35 4.31
CA LYS A 51 -0.37 -3.19 4.87
C LYS A 51 -1.37 -2.68 3.81
N SER A 52 -0.90 -1.96 2.80
CA SER A 52 -1.66 -1.54 1.61
C SER A 52 -2.17 -2.71 0.77
N ARG A 53 -3.22 -2.51 -0.04
CA ARG A 53 -3.76 -3.55 -0.95
C ARG A 53 -4.08 -2.99 -2.32
N SER A 54 -3.87 -3.80 -3.36
CA SER A 54 -4.25 -3.46 -4.73
C SER A 54 -5.23 -4.46 -5.34
N LEU A 55 -6.15 -3.95 -6.15
CA LEU A 55 -7.13 -4.69 -6.92
C LEU A 55 -7.18 -4.17 -8.36
N SER A 56 -6.82 -5.03 -9.29
CA SER A 56 -6.99 -4.79 -10.73
C SER A 56 -8.20 -5.57 -11.23
N ILE A 57 -9.04 -4.94 -12.03
CA ILE A 57 -10.19 -5.58 -12.67
C ILE A 57 -10.04 -5.39 -14.17
N ARG A 58 -10.04 -6.50 -14.92
CA ARG A 58 -10.07 -6.51 -16.39
C ARG A 58 -11.22 -7.38 -16.85
N LYS A 59 -12.08 -6.83 -17.72
CA LYS A 59 -13.25 -7.54 -18.30
C LYS A 59 -14.13 -8.19 -17.22
N GLY A 60 -14.38 -7.47 -16.13
CA GLY A 60 -15.21 -7.94 -15.01
C GLY A 60 -14.58 -9.02 -14.13
N LYS A 61 -13.31 -9.39 -14.36
CA LYS A 61 -12.56 -10.37 -13.54
C LYS A 61 -11.42 -9.70 -12.81
N VAL A 62 -11.10 -10.19 -11.63
CA VAL A 62 -9.89 -9.81 -10.89
C VAL A 62 -8.68 -10.23 -11.71
N ASP A 63 -7.76 -9.30 -11.92
CA ASP A 63 -6.48 -9.52 -12.58
C ASP A 63 -5.38 -9.57 -11.52
N GLU A 64 -4.87 -10.77 -11.26
CA GLU A 64 -3.81 -11.00 -10.27
C GLU A 64 -2.40 -10.80 -10.82
N THR A 65 -2.27 -10.63 -12.15
CA THR A 65 -0.96 -10.47 -12.81
C THR A 65 -0.46 -9.04 -12.72
N THR A 66 -1.38 -8.08 -12.65
CA THR A 66 -1.02 -6.67 -12.53
C THR A 66 -0.62 -6.33 -11.09
N THR A 67 0.63 -5.92 -10.91
CA THR A 67 1.20 -5.54 -9.61
C THR A 67 1.73 -4.11 -9.60
N PHE A 68 1.66 -3.48 -8.43
CA PHE A 68 2.12 -2.11 -8.22
C PHE A 68 3.19 -2.03 -7.14
N THR A 69 3.99 -0.97 -7.20
CA THR A 69 5.10 -0.72 -6.28
C THR A 69 4.98 0.72 -5.78
N VAL A 70 5.26 0.94 -4.49
CA VAL A 70 5.38 2.27 -3.88
C VAL A 70 6.48 2.21 -2.83
N ALA A 71 7.28 3.28 -2.67
CA ALA A 71 8.47 3.28 -1.82
C ALA A 71 9.36 2.04 -2.06
N GLU A 72 9.59 1.74 -3.35
CA GLU A 72 10.39 0.60 -3.85
C GLU A 72 9.90 -0.80 -3.42
N GLN A 73 8.74 -0.91 -2.78
CA GLN A 73 8.17 -2.18 -2.32
C GLN A 73 6.87 -2.50 -3.05
N GLN A 74 6.70 -3.78 -3.41
CA GLN A 74 5.49 -4.26 -4.05
C GLN A 74 4.29 -4.21 -3.09
N ILE A 75 3.18 -3.65 -3.54
CA ILE A 75 1.88 -3.67 -2.84
C ILE A 75 1.25 -5.06 -3.07
N PRO A 76 0.87 -5.79 -2.01
CA PRO A 76 0.16 -7.05 -2.14
C PRO A 76 -1.20 -6.88 -2.81
N THR A 77 -1.58 -7.84 -3.65
CA THR A 77 -2.93 -7.92 -4.19
C THR A 77 -3.93 -8.35 -3.11
N VAL A 78 -5.20 -8.00 -3.27
CA VAL A 78 -6.27 -8.42 -2.33
C VAL A 78 -6.39 -9.94 -2.18
N SER A 79 -6.05 -10.71 -3.21
CA SER A 79 -6.05 -12.19 -3.17
C SER A 79 -4.93 -12.76 -2.30
N LYS A 80 -3.87 -11.99 -2.02
CA LYS A 80 -2.71 -12.46 -1.26
C LYS A 80 -2.98 -12.32 0.25
N LYS A 81 -3.13 -13.46 0.95
CA LYS A 81 -3.35 -13.50 2.41
C LYS A 81 -2.30 -12.70 3.17
N ASN A 82 -2.75 -11.96 4.17
CA ASN A 82 -1.91 -11.21 5.11
C ASN A 82 -0.89 -12.16 5.76
N GLN A 83 0.41 -11.91 5.59
CA GLN A 83 1.38 -12.29 6.63
C GLN A 83 1.19 -11.31 7.79
N SER A 84 0.12 -11.47 8.55
CA SER A 84 -0.08 -10.75 9.79
C SER A 84 0.59 -11.52 10.93
N ARG A 85 1.49 -10.84 11.65
CA ARG A 85 1.65 -10.98 13.11
C ARG A 85 2.45 -12.20 13.62
N ALA A 86 3.66 -12.37 13.11
CA ALA A 86 4.78 -12.99 13.84
C ALA A 86 5.99 -12.09 13.51
N SER A 87 6.61 -11.32 14.41
CA SER A 87 6.97 -11.58 15.80
C SER A 87 7.19 -10.22 16.46
N GLU A 88 6.43 -9.84 17.49
CA GLU A 88 6.80 -8.72 18.37
C GLU A 88 6.13 -8.76 19.76
N ASP A 89 5.38 -9.82 20.08
CA ASP A 89 4.90 -10.10 21.43
C ASP A 89 5.51 -11.44 21.88
N GLY A 90 6.57 -11.40 22.70
CA GLY A 90 7.09 -12.60 23.36
C GLY A 90 8.61 -12.66 23.51
N MET A 91 9.20 -11.72 24.23
CA MET A 91 10.38 -12.03 25.06
C MET A 91 10.42 -11.04 26.23
N ILE A 92 9.77 -11.40 27.33
CA ILE A 92 10.11 -10.84 28.64
C ILE A 92 11.36 -11.62 29.05
N PRO A 93 12.54 -10.99 29.23
CA PRO A 93 13.66 -11.70 29.80
C PRO A 93 13.35 -11.98 31.28
N LEU A 94 13.55 -13.23 31.68
CA LEU A 94 13.60 -13.65 33.09
C LEU A 94 14.68 -12.86 33.85
#